data_AF-A0A8D8FLN5-F1
#
_entry.id   AF-A0A8D8FLN5-F1
#
_cell.length_a   1.000
_cell.length_b   1.000
_cell.length_c   1.000
_cell.angle_alpha   90.00
_cell.angle_beta   90.00
_cell.angle_gamma   90.00
#
_symmetry.space_group_name_H-M   'P 1'
#
loop_
_entity.id
_entity.type
_entity.pdbx_description
1 polymer ?
#
loop_
_entity_poly.entity_id
_entity_poly.type
_entity_poly.pdbx_seq_one_letter_code
_entity_poly.pdbx_strand_id
1 'polypeptide(L)'
;EELRAAAEKQNHYEHELKKMGVPVIAGLGPGGHPPPVQRLVHLDLKGAPPKISYLKRLMPIMKTLGATGILLEYEDMFPYSGPLASIAAKNAYSKDDVQEILQTAFALGLTVI
;
A
#
# COMPACT_ATOMS: atom_id res chain seq x y z
N GLU A 1 -28.42 19.59 16.78
CA GLU A 1 -28.28 19.59 15.31
C GLU A 1 -26.93 19.06 14.84
N GLU A 2 -25.81 19.60 15.33
CA GLU A 2 -24.46 19.21 14.89
C GLU A 2 -24.14 17.71 14.99
N LEU A 3 -24.49 17.05 16.11
CA LEU A 3 -24.29 15.61 16.27
C LEU A 3 -25.05 14.77 15.23
N ARG A 4 -26.24 15.26 14.81
CA ARG A 4 -27.08 14.59 13.82
C ARG A 4 -26.48 14.74 12.42
N ALA A 5 -26.02 15.94 12.09
CA ALA A 5 -25.32 16.23 10.84
C ALA A 5 -23.99 15.48 10.71
N ALA A 6 -23.25 15.30 11.81
CA ALA A 6 -22.02 14.50 11.85
C ALA A 6 -22.30 13.01 11.59
N ALA A 7 -23.36 12.46 12.19
CA ALA A 7 -23.78 11.09 11.97
C ALA A 7 -24.24 10.84 10.52
N GLU A 8 -24.97 11.79 9.92
CA GLU A 8 -25.38 11.71 8.51
C GLU A 8 -24.17 11.75 7.56
N LYS A 9 -23.18 12.62 7.83
CA LYS A 9 -21.91 12.65 7.10
C LYS A 9 -21.15 11.34 7.21
N GLN A 10 -21.09 10.76 8.40
CA GLN A 10 -20.45 9.47 8.65
C GLN A 10 -21.15 8.36 7.85
N ASN A 11 -22.47 8.27 7.94
CA ASN A 11 -23.25 7.28 7.19
C ASN A 11 -23.09 7.41 5.68
N HIS A 12 -23.07 8.64 5.16
CA HIS A 12 -22.83 8.91 3.74
C HIS A 12 -21.42 8.48 3.31
N TYR A 13 -20.40 8.81 4.10
CA TYR A 13 -19.01 8.39 3.87
C TYR A 13 -18.86 6.87 3.82
N GLU A 14 -19.43 6.16 4.80
CA GLU A 14 -19.38 4.70 4.86
C GLU A 14 -20.11 4.03 3.68
N HIS A 15 -21.23 4.61 3.27
CA HIS A 15 -22.00 4.11 2.12
C HIS A 15 -21.22 4.22 0.80
N GLU A 16 -20.54 5.34 0.57
CA GLU A 16 -19.72 5.53 -0.63
C GLU A 16 -18.48 4.62 -0.65
N LEU A 17 -17.82 4.43 0.50
CA LEU A 17 -16.72 3.48 0.62
C LEU A 17 -17.16 2.04 0.30
N LYS A 18 -18.32 1.61 0.83
CA LYS A 18 -18.89 0.29 0.52
C LYS A 18 -19.17 0.12 -0.97
N LYS A 19 -19.70 1.13 -1.66
CA LYS A 19 -19.89 1.08 -3.12
C LYS A 19 -18.58 0.92 -3.88
N MET A 20 -17.50 1.54 -3.39
CA MET A 20 -16.17 1.43 -3.98
C MET A 20 -15.46 0.11 -3.61
N GLY A 21 -16.09 -0.77 -2.82
CA GLY A 21 -15.47 -2.00 -2.33
C GLY A 21 -14.38 -1.76 -1.28
N VAL A 22 -14.34 -0.56 -0.69
CA VAL A 22 -13.36 -0.19 0.33
C VAL A 22 -13.88 -0.63 1.69
N PRO A 23 -13.09 -1.40 2.46
CA PRO A 23 -13.51 -1.82 3.79
C PRO A 23 -13.70 -0.62 4.72
N VAL A 24 -14.81 -0.63 5.45
CA VAL A 24 -15.16 0.40 6.44
C VAL A 24 -14.81 -0.11 7.83
N ILE A 25 -14.10 0.71 8.61
CA ILE A 25 -13.80 0.45 10.02
C ILE A 25 -14.72 1.34 10.86
N ALA A 26 -15.52 0.74 11.73
CA ALA A 26 -16.42 1.47 12.62
C ALA A 26 -15.63 2.47 13.48
N GLY A 27 -16.03 3.74 13.47
CA GLY A 27 -15.39 4.81 14.25
C GLY A 27 -14.25 5.55 13.55
N LEU A 28 -13.94 5.24 12.28
CA LEU A 28 -13.06 6.05 11.42
C LEU A 28 -13.89 6.84 10.40
N GLY A 29 -13.67 8.15 10.31
CA GLY A 29 -14.36 9.02 9.36
C GLY A 29 -14.57 10.45 9.89
N PRO A 30 -15.37 11.28 9.18
CA PRO A 30 -15.55 12.71 9.48
C PRO A 30 -16.06 13.03 10.90
N GLY A 31 -16.69 12.07 11.58
CA GLY A 31 -17.15 12.21 12.97
C GLY A 31 -16.45 11.30 13.97
N GLY A 32 -15.42 10.55 13.54
CA GLY A 32 -14.72 9.54 14.33
C GLY A 32 -13.32 9.98 14.79
N HIS A 33 -12.55 9.05 15.33
CA HIS A 33 -11.13 9.30 15.62
C HIS A 33 -10.36 9.50 14.30
N PRO A 34 -9.34 10.37 14.28
CA PRO A 34 -8.50 10.52 13.11
C PRO A 34 -7.87 9.17 12.74
N PRO A 35 -7.70 8.87 11.44
CA PRO A 35 -7.05 7.64 11.03
C PRO A 35 -5.61 7.59 11.55
N PRO A 36 -5.03 6.39 11.78
CA PRO A 36 -3.64 6.25 12.17
C PRO A 36 -2.72 7.03 11.22
N VAL A 37 -1.69 7.68 11.75
CA VAL A 37 -0.74 8.48 10.94
C VAL A 37 -0.03 7.61 9.91
N GLN A 38 0.28 6.35 10.27
CA GLN A 38 0.82 5.36 9.36
C GLN A 38 -0.24 4.34 8.96
N ARG A 39 -0.46 4.19 7.64
CA ARG A 39 -1.36 3.22 7.03
C ARG A 39 -0.61 2.54 5.90
N LEU A 40 -0.10 1.35 6.20
CA LEU A 40 0.80 0.63 5.31
C LEU A 40 0.06 -0.48 4.57
N VAL A 41 0.37 -0.65 3.29
CA VAL A 41 -0.02 -1.83 2.53
C VAL A 41 1.15 -2.80 2.53
N HIS A 42 0.94 -3.99 3.08
CA HIS A 42 1.92 -5.05 3.05
C HIS A 42 1.87 -5.79 1.72
N LEU A 43 3.00 -5.87 1.04
CA LEU A 43 3.19 -6.62 -0.20
C LEU A 43 4.11 -7.80 0.07
N ASP A 44 3.52 -9.00 0.10
CA ASP A 44 4.24 -10.26 0.10
C ASP A 44 4.67 -10.57 -1.35
N LEU A 45 5.98 -10.49 -1.61
CA LEU A 45 6.57 -10.64 -2.94
C LEU A 45 7.24 -12.00 -3.13
N LYS A 46 7.32 -12.83 -2.09
CA LYS A 46 8.12 -14.07 -2.13
C LYS A 46 7.61 -15.10 -3.12
N GLY A 47 8.52 -15.89 -3.67
CA GLY A 47 8.23 -16.96 -4.64
C GLY A 47 7.80 -16.49 -6.04
N ALA A 48 6.78 -15.63 -6.13
CA ALA A 48 6.16 -15.20 -7.39
C ALA A 48 5.85 -13.69 -7.39
N PRO A 49 6.88 -12.83 -7.53
CA PRO A 49 6.72 -11.39 -7.42
C PRO A 49 5.90 -10.83 -8.60
N PRO A 50 5.00 -9.86 -8.38
CA PRO A 50 4.31 -9.16 -9.45
C PRO A 50 5.27 -8.41 -10.38
N LYS A 51 4.87 -8.20 -11.64
CA LYS A 51 5.66 -7.36 -12.56
C LYS A 51 5.74 -5.92 -12.06
N ILE A 52 6.85 -5.24 -12.34
CA ILE A 52 7.04 -3.81 -12.02
C ILE A 52 5.95 -2.95 -12.64
N SER A 53 5.56 -3.21 -13.89
CA SER A 53 4.47 -2.51 -14.56
C SER A 53 3.12 -2.65 -13.83
N TYR A 54 2.89 -3.77 -13.13
CA TYR A 54 1.71 -3.96 -12.30
C TYR A 54 1.81 -3.14 -11.01
N LEU A 55 2.95 -3.20 -10.31
CA LEU A 55 3.17 -2.41 -9.10
C LEU A 55 3.01 -0.90 -9.34
N LYS A 56 3.52 -0.39 -10.47
CA LYS A 56 3.37 1.02 -10.87
C LYS A 56 1.92 1.44 -11.10
N ARG A 57 1.05 0.52 -11.51
CA ARG A 57 -0.40 0.77 -11.62
C ARG A 57 -1.12 0.64 -10.29
N LEU A 58 -0.61 -0.21 -9.40
CA LEU A 58 -1.23 -0.51 -8.12
C LEU A 58 -0.96 0.57 -7.06
N MET A 59 0.27 1.10 -6.97
CA MET A 59 0.63 2.10 -5.95
C MET A 59 -0.25 3.37 -5.98
N PRO A 60 -0.62 3.95 -7.15
CA PRO A 60 -1.55 5.09 -7.19
C PRO A 60 -2.94 4.75 -6.62
N ILE A 61 -3.41 3.52 -6.83
CA ILE A 61 -4.68 3.05 -6.27
C ILE A 61 -4.57 2.98 -4.75
N MET A 62 -3.50 2.38 -4.21
CA MET A 62 -3.24 2.35 -2.77
C MET A 62 -3.21 3.75 -2.16
N LYS A 63 -2.54 4.70 -2.83
CA LYS A 63 -2.47 6.10 -2.40
C LYS A 63 -3.85 6.75 -2.36
N THR A 64 -4.65 6.55 -3.41
CA THR A 64 -6.04 7.06 -3.49
C THR A 64 -6.92 6.46 -2.37
N LEU A 65 -6.67 5.21 -2.01
CA LEU A 65 -7.34 4.52 -0.90
C LEU A 65 -6.81 4.93 0.50
N GLY A 66 -5.88 5.88 0.56
CA GLY A 66 -5.42 6.48 1.82
C GLY A 66 -4.14 5.89 2.39
N ALA A 67 -3.45 5.00 1.68
CA ALA A 67 -2.15 4.48 2.12
C ALA A 67 -1.12 5.62 2.28
N THR A 68 -0.31 5.52 3.33
CA THR A 68 0.82 6.44 3.57
C THR A 68 2.16 5.79 3.28
N GLY A 69 2.19 4.47 3.10
CA GLY A 69 3.38 3.73 2.75
C GLY A 69 3.09 2.29 2.34
N ILE A 70 4.16 1.60 1.96
CA ILE A 70 4.18 0.20 1.59
C ILE A 70 5.24 -0.51 2.42
N LEU A 71 4.95 -1.74 2.82
CA LEU A 71 5.89 -2.65 3.48
C LEU A 71 6.20 -3.78 2.49
N LEU A 72 7.46 -3.99 2.15
CA LEU A 72 7.87 -4.95 1.13
C LEU A 72 8.55 -6.18 1.76
N GLU A 73 7.90 -7.33 1.67
CA GLU A 73 8.49 -8.62 2.06
C GLU A 73 9.03 -9.33 0.82
N TYR A 74 10.36 -9.39 0.68
CA TYR A 74 11.02 -9.97 -0.50
C TYR A 74 11.37 -11.46 -0.38
N GLU A 75 11.75 -11.95 0.81
CA GLU A 75 12.38 -13.26 1.02
C GLU A 75 13.51 -13.55 0.00
N ASP A 76 13.29 -14.49 -0.94
CA ASP A 76 14.19 -14.94 -1.99
C ASP A 76 14.12 -14.10 -3.28
N MET A 77 13.15 -13.17 -3.37
CA MET A 77 12.95 -12.28 -4.53
C MET A 77 13.77 -11.00 -4.47
N PHE A 78 14.55 -10.81 -3.40
CA PHE A 78 15.50 -9.69 -3.32
C PHE A 78 16.75 -10.00 -4.18
N PRO A 79 17.30 -9.02 -4.93
CA PRO A 79 18.55 -9.16 -5.69
C PRO A 79 19.79 -9.26 -4.77
N TYR A 80 19.89 -10.33 -3.99
CA TYR A 80 21.09 -10.59 -3.21
C TYR A 80 22.30 -10.72 -4.12
N SER A 81 23.45 -10.25 -3.65
CA SER A 81 24.71 -10.28 -4.37
C SER A 81 25.85 -10.72 -3.45
N GLY A 82 27.02 -11.01 -4.03
CA GLY A 82 28.18 -11.45 -3.27
C GLY A 82 27.93 -12.79 -2.56
N PRO A 83 28.32 -12.94 -1.28
CA PRO A 83 28.13 -14.18 -0.52
C PRO A 83 26.68 -14.66 -0.40
N LEU A 84 25.70 -13.76 -0.57
CA LEU A 84 24.27 -14.08 -0.51
C LEU A 84 23.65 -14.32 -1.89
N ALA A 85 24.41 -14.26 -2.99
CA ALA A 85 23.85 -14.41 -4.34
C ALA A 85 23.11 -15.75 -4.54
N SER A 86 23.52 -16.82 -3.82
CA SER A 86 22.91 -18.14 -3.94
C SER A 86 21.52 -18.27 -3.30
N ILE A 87 21.11 -17.31 -2.45
CA ILE A 87 19.78 -17.33 -1.81
C ILE A 87 18.74 -16.54 -2.62
N ALA A 88 19.15 -15.80 -3.64
CA ALA A 88 18.24 -15.16 -4.57
C ALA A 88 17.65 -16.21 -5.53
N ALA A 89 16.34 -16.14 -5.73
CA ALA A 89 15.69 -16.95 -6.75
C ALA A 89 16.09 -16.49 -8.16
N LYS A 90 15.99 -17.41 -9.12
CA LYS A 90 16.35 -17.15 -10.53
C LYS A 90 15.49 -16.06 -11.19
N ASN A 91 14.28 -15.86 -10.67
CA ASN A 91 13.32 -14.85 -11.11
C ASN A 91 13.17 -13.70 -10.11
N ALA A 92 14.13 -13.53 -9.19
CA ALA A 92 14.18 -12.37 -8.31
C ALA A 92 14.21 -11.06 -9.10
N TYR A 93 13.79 -9.97 -8.46
CA TYR A 93 13.95 -8.65 -9.04
C TYR A 93 15.42 -8.34 -9.29
N SER A 94 15.71 -7.54 -10.30
CA SER A 94 17.02 -6.91 -10.47
C SER A 94 17.18 -5.70 -9.52
N LYS A 95 18.41 -5.19 -9.41
CA LYS A 95 18.66 -3.94 -8.67
C LYS A 95 17.90 -2.76 -9.27
N ASP A 96 17.79 -2.70 -10.60
CA ASP A 96 17.09 -1.65 -11.32
C ASP A 96 15.57 -1.74 -11.09
N ASP A 97 15.02 -2.96 -11.05
CA ASP A 97 13.62 -3.20 -10.69
C ASP A 97 13.29 -2.67 -9.28
N VAL A 98 14.14 -2.98 -8.29
CA VAL A 98 13.98 -2.47 -6.92
C VAL A 98 14.08 -0.95 -6.90
N GLN A 99 15.03 -0.37 -7.64
CA GLN A 99 15.15 1.08 -7.76
C GLN A 99 13.91 1.72 -8.39
N GLU A 100 13.30 1.10 -9.40
CA GLU A 100 12.07 1.59 -10.03
C GLU A 100 10.88 1.54 -9.07
N ILE A 101 10.75 0.49 -8.25
CA ILE A 101 9.76 0.40 -7.16
C ILE A 101 9.93 1.56 -6.19
N LEU A 102 11.15 1.79 -5.70
CA LEU A 102 11.44 2.85 -4.72
C LEU A 102 11.18 4.25 -5.29
N GLN A 103 11.60 4.50 -6.54
CA GLN A 103 11.35 5.77 -7.22
C GLN A 103 9.85 6.04 -7.41
N THR A 104 9.09 5.01 -7.78
CA THR A 104 7.63 5.12 -7.95
C THR A 104 6.94 5.44 -6.62
N ALA A 105 7.29 4.72 -5.54
CA ALA A 105 6.73 4.98 -4.22
C ALA A 105 7.07 6.39 -3.72
N PHE A 106 8.33 6.82 -3.88
CA PHE A 106 8.78 8.16 -3.53
C PHE A 106 8.01 9.25 -4.29
N ALA A 107 7.83 9.09 -5.61
CA ALA A 107 7.08 10.04 -6.43
C ALA A 107 5.60 10.17 -6.02
N LEU A 108 5.02 9.12 -5.43
CA LEU A 108 3.65 9.11 -4.90
C LEU A 108 3.57 9.58 -3.43
N GLY A 109 4.69 9.91 -2.80
CA GLY A 109 4.75 10.24 -1.38
C GLY A 109 4.28 9.07 -0.51
N LEU A 110 4.69 7.85 -0.86
CA LEU A 110 4.53 6.65 -0.07
C LEU A 110 5.87 6.32 0.60
N THR A 111 5.87 6.17 1.92
CA THR A 111 7.04 5.63 2.64
C THR A 111 7.23 4.16 2.26
N VAL A 112 8.48 3.72 2.07
CA VAL A 112 8.79 2.30 1.88
C VAL A 112 9.48 1.78 3.14
N ILE A 113 9.03 0.62 3.62
CA ILE A 113 9.65 -0.15 4.70
C ILE A 113 10.07 -1.51 4.13
#